data_AF-A0A4P7IE80-F1
#
_entry.id   AF-A0A4P7IE80-F1
#
_cell.length_a   1.000
_cell.length_b   1.000
_cell.length_c   1.000
_cell.angle_alpha   90.00
_cell.angle_beta   90.00
_cell.angle_gamma   90.00
#
_symmetry.space_group_name_H-M   'P 1'
#
loop_
_entity.id
_entity.type
_entity.pdbx_description
1 polymer ?
#
loop_
_entity_poly.entity_id
_entity_poly.type
_entity_poly.pdbx_seq_one_letter_code
_entity_poly.pdbx_strand_id
1 'polypeptide(L)' 'MAGDRSGHVGTRGMPRPEREAQILDAAMAEFGERGYPHASVDAIARRAAISKPLVHAYFGTKDAL' A
#
# COMPACT_ATOMS: atom_id res chain seq x y z
N MET A 1 -18.50 4.82 -16.73
CA MET A 1 -18.04 4.97 -15.33
C MET A 1 -16.54 5.23 -15.38
N ALA A 2 -16.14 6.44 -14.98
CA ALA A 2 -14.91 7.11 -15.37
C ALA A 2 -13.66 6.48 -14.73
N GLY A 3 -12.63 6.26 -15.56
CA GLY A 3 -11.31 5.81 -15.15
C GLY A 3 -10.63 6.80 -14.19
N ASP A 4 -10.14 6.25 -13.08
CA ASP A 4 -9.24 6.91 -12.16
C ASP A 4 -7.92 7.26 -12.88
N ARG A 5 -7.76 8.54 -13.18
CA ARG A 5 -6.53 9.16 -13.71
C ARG A 5 -5.76 9.86 -12.59
N SER A 6 -5.65 9.28 -11.40
CA SER A 6 -4.79 9.82 -10.35
C SER A 6 -3.38 9.28 -10.49
N GLY A 7 -2.54 10.07 -11.16
CA GLY A 7 -1.08 9.93 -11.06
C GLY A 7 -0.63 10.24 -9.62
N HIS A 8 -0.72 9.25 -8.72
CA HIS A 8 0.00 9.29 -7.45
C HIS A 8 1.46 8.92 -7.73
N VAL A 9 2.35 9.88 -7.44
CA VAL A 9 3.82 9.84 -7.55
C VAL A 9 4.36 8.44 -7.84
N GLY A 10 4.62 8.18 -9.12
CA GLY A 10 5.51 7.12 -9.51
C GLY A 10 6.90 7.50 -8.99
N THR A 11 7.22 7.06 -7.78
CA THR A 11 8.45 6.40 -7.30
C THR A 11 9.74 6.58 -8.11
N ARG A 12 9.95 7.73 -8.77
CA ARG A 12 11.08 8.00 -9.65
C ARG A 12 12.34 8.10 -8.79
N GLY A 13 12.95 6.95 -8.53
CA GLY A 13 14.23 6.82 -7.85
C GLY A 13 14.25 5.95 -6.59
N MET A 14 13.11 5.52 -6.03
CA MET A 14 13.15 4.68 -4.82
C MET A 14 13.40 3.20 -5.19
N PRO A 15 14.43 2.55 -4.65
CA PRO A 15 14.67 1.12 -4.79
C PRO A 15 13.47 0.29 -4.33
N ARG A 16 13.22 -0.83 -5.02
CA ARG A 16 12.13 -1.76 -4.68
C ARG A 16 12.13 -2.17 -3.20
N PRO A 17 13.27 -2.50 -2.54
CA PRO A 17 13.27 -2.90 -1.13
C PRO A 17 12.84 -1.79 -0.17
N GLU A 18 13.24 -0.55 -0.43
CA GLU A 18 12.81 0.60 0.39
C GLU A 18 11.31 0.83 0.26
N ARG A 19 10.78 0.63 -0.94
CA ARG A 19 9.34 0.71 -1.20
C ARG A 19 8.58 -0.40 -0.49
N GLU A 20 9.12 -1.61 -0.52
CA GLU A 20 8.55 -2.77 0.17
C GLU A 20 8.50 -2.53 1.68
N ALA A 21 9.60 -2.04 2.26
CA ALA A 21 9.66 -1.65 3.67
C ALA A 21 8.62 -0.57 4.01
N GLN A 22 8.48 0.47 3.17
CA GLN A 22 7.46 1.51 3.37
C GLN A 22 6.04 0.95 3.43
N ILE A 23 5.72 -0.04 2.58
CA ILE A 23 4.41 -0.68 2.54
C ILE A 23 4.20 -1.55 3.78
N LEU A 24 5.22 -2.31 4.19
CA LEU A 24 5.18 -3.15 5.38
C LEU A 24 5.02 -2.31 6.66
N ASP A 25 5.73 -1.19 6.78
CA ASP A 25 5.59 -0.26 7.92
C ASP A 25 4.16 0.30 8.01
N ALA A 26 3.59 0.67 6.87
CA ALA A 26 2.21 1.12 6.79
C ALA A 26 1.21 0.01 7.16
N ALA A 27 1.47 -1.23 6.71
CA ALA A 27 0.66 -2.40 7.02
C ALA A 27 0.72 -2.73 8.51
N MET A 28 1.91 -2.81 9.10
CA MET A 28 2.12 -3.05 10.53
C MET A 28 1.39 -2.03 11.39
N ALA A 29 1.46 -0.75 11.03
CA ALA A 29 0.77 0.29 11.78
C ALA A 29 -0.76 0.19 11.66
N GLU A 30 -1.28 -0.06 10.46
CA GLU A 30 -2.73 -0.28 10.26
C GLU A 30 -3.22 -1.53 11.01
N PHE A 31 -2.46 -2.63 10.96
CA PHE A 31 -2.77 -3.86 11.68
C PHE A 31 -2.71 -3.67 13.20
N GLY A 32 -1.73 -2.92 13.71
CA GLY A 32 -1.60 -2.60 15.13
C GLY A 32 -2.70 -1.68 15.65
N GLU A 33 -3.13 -0.70 14.85
CA GLU A 33 -4.15 0.28 15.25
C GLU A 33 -5.59 -0.28 15.16
N ARG A 34 -5.89 -1.09 14.14
CA ARG A 34 -7.27 -1.55 13.87
C ARG A 34 -7.50 -3.05 14.07
N GLY A 35 -6.43 -3.82 14.18
CA GLY A 35 -6.47 -5.28 14.09
C GLY A 35 -6.59 -5.77 12.64
N TYR A 36 -6.03 -6.96 12.39
CA TYR A 36 -6.02 -7.63 11.08
C TYR A 36 -7.40 -7.71 10.37
N PRO A 37 -8.53 -7.98 11.05
CA PRO A 37 -9.83 -8.10 10.37
C PRO A 37 -10.32 -6.77 9.78
N HIS A 38 -10.02 -5.65 10.45
CA HIS A 38 -10.51 -4.32 10.09
C HIS A 38 -9.52 -3.52 9.23
N ALA A 39 -8.28 -3.98 9.12
CA ALA A 39 -7.31 -3.40 8.20
C ALA A 39 -7.72 -3.62 6.74
N SER A 40 -7.39 -2.63 5.90
CA SER A 40 -7.69 -2.67 4.47
C SER A 40 -6.49 -2.24 3.64
N VAL A 41 -6.33 -2.87 2.46
CA VAL A 41 -5.29 -2.51 1.47
C VAL A 41 -5.40 -1.03 1.07
N ASP A 42 -6.61 -0.47 1.06
CA ASP A 42 -6.84 0.95 0.76
C ASP A 42 -6.30 1.89 1.84
N ALA A 43 -6.43 1.51 3.11
CA ALA A 43 -5.83 2.28 4.20
C ALA A 43 -4.30 2.19 4.18
N ILE A 44 -3.76 1.00 3.93
CA ILE A 44 -2.31 0.77 3.80
C ILE A 44 -1.75 1.58 2.63
N ALA A 45 -2.39 1.55 1.45
CA ALA A 45 -1.99 2.33 0.27
C ALA A 45 -1.94 3.83 0.57
N ARG A 46 -2.99 4.37 1.21
CA ARG A 46 -3.04 5.77 1.62
C ARG A 46 -1.94 6.13 2.62
N ARG A 47 -1.68 5.25 3.60
CA ARG A 47 -0.66 5.45 4.62
C ARG A 47 0.76 5.39 4.05
N ALA A 48 1.02 4.47 3.13
CA ALA A 48 2.27 4.36 2.39
C ALA A 48 2.40 5.41 1.26
N ALA A 49 1.40 6.29 1.07
CA ALA A 49 1.35 7.29 0.01
C ALA A 49 1.57 6.70 -1.41
N ILE A 50 1.01 5.51 -1.65
CA ILE A 50 1.06 4.85 -2.96
C ILE A 50 -0.34 4.47 -3.46
N SER A 51 -0.42 4.10 -4.73
CA SER A 51 -1.68 3.64 -5.31
C SER A 51 -2.01 2.20 -4.88
N LYS A 52 -3.30 1.91 -4.72
CA LYS A 52 -3.80 0.56 -4.41
C LYS A 52 -3.30 -0.51 -5.39
N PRO A 53 -3.30 -0.28 -6.74
CA PRO A 53 -2.75 -1.26 -7.68
C PRO A 53 -1.26 -1.55 -7.43
N LEU A 54 -0.49 -0.58 -6.93
CA LEU A 54 0.92 -0.78 -6.60
C LEU A 54 1.08 -1.67 -5.37
N VAL A 55 0.24 -1.53 -4.34
CA VAL A 55 0.25 -2.48 -3.20
C VAL A 55 -0.03 -3.90 -3.69
N HIS A 56 -1.04 -4.07 -4.55
CA HIS A 56 -1.34 -5.37 -5.16
C HIS A 56 -0.20 -5.90 -6.05
N ALA A 57 0.56 -5.04 -6.73
CA ALA A 57 1.70 -5.45 -7.53
C ALA A 57 2.88 -5.95 -6.68
N TYR A 58 3.03 -5.45 -5.44
CA TYR A 58 4.09 -5.88 -4.53
C TYR A 58 3.70 -7.11 -3.72
N PHE A 59 2.48 -7.14 -3.17
CA PHE A 59 2.06 -8.16 -2.18
C PHE A 59 0.84 -8.98 -2.61
N GLY A 60 0.19 -8.67 -3.74
CA GLY A 60 -0.95 -9.45 -4.23
C GLY A 60 -2.24 -9.18 -3.47
N THR A 61 -2.38 -9.66 -2.24
CA THR A 61 -3.61 -9.52 -1.42
C THR A 61 -3.28 -9.08 0.01
N LYS A 62 -4.32 -8.74 0.79
CA LYS A 62 -4.15 -8.43 2.21
C LYS A 62 -3.55 -9.60 3.00
N ASP A 63 -3.83 -10.85 2.58
CA ASP A 63 -3.33 -12.05 3.26
C ASP A 63 -1.84 -12.33 3.04
N ALA A 64 -1.21 -11.61 2.11
CA ALA A 64 0.21 -11.68 1.82
C ALA A 64 0.99 -10.44 2.33
N LEU A 65 0.30 -9.53 3.02
CA LEU A 65 0.85 -8.40 3.78
C LEU A 65 0.93 -8.75 5.26
#